data_AF-A0AAP0G433-F1
#
_entry.id   AF-A0AAP0G433-F1
#
_cell.length_a   1.000
_cell.length_b   1.000
_cell.length_c   1.000
_cell.angle_alpha   90.00
_cell.angle_beta   90.00
_cell.angle_gamma   90.00
#
_symmetry.space_group_name_H-M   'P 1'
#
loop_
_entity.id
_entity.type
_entity.pdbx_description
1 polymer ?
#
loop_
_entity_poly.entity_id
_entity_poly.type
_entity_poly.pdbx_seq_one_letter_code
_entity_poly.pdbx_strand_id
1 'polypeptide(L)'
;MMRKRSQPQGSGRRFNGVPEPICGYYVALVSGEEVVLLVGDFKKEAYKRTRARTSLDDAAMVSKRDNVLGKNFFSTRARFDGRGKREHEIVVENSISGGCEEEAEMWISIDGGDSCE
;
A
#
# COMPACT_ATOMS: atom_id res chain seq x y z
N MET A 1 -21.36 -6.80 2.70
CA MET A 1 -21.77 -5.36 2.77
C MET A 1 -20.53 -4.51 3.01
N MET A 2 -20.04 -3.73 2.03
CA MET A 2 -18.88 -2.84 2.25
C MET A 2 -19.28 -1.61 3.06
N ARG A 3 -18.87 -1.55 4.34
CA ARG A 3 -19.09 -0.38 5.21
C ARG A 3 -17.81 0.47 5.31
N LYS A 4 -17.55 1.32 4.30
CA LYS A 4 -16.55 2.39 4.44
C LYS A 4 -17.05 3.41 5.48
N ARG A 5 -16.35 3.55 6.61
CA ARG A 5 -16.43 4.71 7.51
C ARG A 5 -15.04 5.03 8.05
N SER A 6 -14.45 6.11 7.55
CA SER A 6 -13.30 6.76 8.18
C SER A 6 -13.77 7.57 9.39
N GLN A 7 -13.20 7.35 10.57
CA GLN A 7 -13.27 8.29 11.68
C GLN A 7 -11.88 8.93 11.83
N PRO A 8 -11.65 10.14 11.29
CA PRO A 8 -10.42 10.88 11.58
C PRO A 8 -10.53 11.52 12.96
N GLN A 9 -9.67 11.10 13.88
CA GLN A 9 -9.44 11.74 15.18
C GLN A 9 -7.93 11.88 15.36
N GLY A 10 -7.38 13.06 15.05
CA GLY A 10 -5.93 13.31 15.08
C GLY A 10 -5.48 14.21 13.93
N SER A 11 -4.60 15.17 14.23
CA SER A 11 -4.22 16.25 13.32
C SER A 11 -3.29 15.81 12.19
N GLY A 12 -3.52 16.34 10.98
CA GLY A 12 -2.45 16.52 9.98
C GLY A 12 -2.76 16.00 8.58
N ARG A 13 -2.91 16.94 7.62
CA ARG A 13 -2.96 16.76 6.14
C ARG A 13 -4.36 16.24 5.69
N ARG A 14 -5.03 16.91 4.72
CA ARG A 14 -6.52 16.96 4.50
C ARG A 14 -7.00 16.39 3.14
N PHE A 15 -8.07 15.59 3.07
CA PHE A 15 -8.35 14.65 1.95
C PHE A 15 -8.41 15.26 0.55
N ASN A 16 -8.01 14.46 -0.47
CA ASN A 16 -7.43 15.00 -1.70
C ASN A 16 -6.13 15.74 -1.32
N GLY A 17 -5.36 15.05 -0.46
CA GLY A 17 -4.28 15.59 0.39
C GLY A 17 -4.21 15.10 1.87
N VAL A 18 -5.01 14.11 2.36
CA VAL A 18 -4.57 13.34 3.57
C VAL A 18 -3.56 12.34 3.03
N PRO A 19 -2.49 12.02 3.77
CA PRO A 19 -1.85 10.74 3.59
C PRO A 19 -2.88 9.62 3.76
N GLU A 20 -2.60 8.46 3.17
CA GLU A 20 -3.24 7.24 3.67
C GLU A 20 -2.98 7.17 5.19
N PRO A 21 -3.99 6.83 6.01
CA PRO A 21 -3.85 6.89 7.46
C PRO A 21 -2.64 6.04 7.90
N ILE A 22 -1.68 6.67 8.56
CA ILE A 22 -0.41 6.03 8.91
C ILE A 22 -0.62 5.02 10.05
N CYS A 23 -1.56 5.31 10.95
CA CYS A 23 -2.01 4.47 12.06
C CYS A 23 -3.45 4.86 12.46
N GLY A 24 -4.02 4.15 13.43
CA GLY A 24 -5.35 4.44 13.97
C GLY A 24 -6.52 3.97 13.11
N TYR A 25 -6.30 3.04 12.17
CA TYR A 25 -7.31 2.69 11.15
C TYR A 25 -7.51 1.19 10.96
N TYR A 26 -8.63 0.84 10.34
CA TYR A 26 -8.83 -0.48 9.77
C TYR A 26 -9.72 -0.41 8.51
N VAL A 27 -9.52 -1.36 7.60
CA VAL A 27 -10.43 -1.68 6.50
C VAL A 27 -10.73 -3.17 6.57
N ALA A 28 -12.01 -3.52 6.74
CA ALA A 28 -12.47 -4.90 6.84
C ALA A 28 -13.47 -5.23 5.72
N LEU A 29 -13.18 -6.26 4.93
CA LEU A 29 -14.12 -6.84 3.98
C LEU A 29 -14.80 -8.05 4.63
N VAL A 30 -16.13 -8.07 4.64
CA VAL A 30 -16.93 -9.17 5.21
C VAL A 30 -17.77 -9.85 4.14
N SER A 31 -17.63 -11.17 4.05
CA SER A 31 -18.41 -12.08 3.20
C SER A 31 -18.80 -13.31 4.02
N GLY A 32 -20.04 -13.80 3.92
CA GLY A 32 -20.45 -15.04 4.61
C GLY A 32 -20.23 -15.06 6.13
N GLU A 33 -20.37 -13.92 6.81
CA GLU A 33 -20.06 -13.72 8.23
C GLU A 33 -18.56 -13.86 8.61
N GLU A 34 -17.67 -13.86 7.62
CA GLU A 34 -16.21 -13.91 7.79
C GLU A 34 -15.54 -12.61 7.36
N VAL A 35 -14.50 -12.18 8.08
CA VAL A 35 -13.56 -11.13 7.64
C VAL A 35 -12.55 -11.76 6.69
N VAL A 36 -12.73 -11.53 5.38
CA VAL A 36 -11.90 -12.10 4.31
C VAL A 36 -10.73 -11.20 3.88
N LEU A 37 -10.69 -9.95 4.37
CA LEU A 37 -9.55 -9.05 4.23
C LEU A 37 -9.56 -8.05 5.39
N LEU A 38 -8.41 -7.85 6.05
CA LEU A 38 -8.24 -6.90 7.14
C LEU A 38 -6.91 -6.14 7.01
N VAL A 39 -7.01 -4.86 6.66
CA VAL A 39 -5.88 -3.93 6.54
C VAL A 39 -5.91 -2.92 7.71
N GLY A 40 -4.75 -2.46 8.17
CA GLY A 40 -4.60 -1.48 9.25
C GLY A 40 -4.26 -2.09 10.62
N ASP A 41 -4.04 -1.22 11.60
CA ASP A 41 -3.57 -1.53 12.95
C ASP A 41 -4.71 -1.78 13.95
N PHE A 42 -5.89 -1.20 13.75
CA PHE A 42 -7.05 -1.33 14.65
C PHE A 42 -7.84 -2.66 14.49
N LYS A 43 -7.12 -3.77 14.34
CA LYS A 43 -7.68 -5.11 14.07
C LYS A 43 -8.71 -5.58 15.10
N LYS A 44 -8.47 -5.35 16.39
CA LYS A 44 -9.41 -5.74 17.47
C LYS A 44 -10.76 -5.03 17.37
N GLU A 45 -10.74 -3.73 17.07
CA GLU A 45 -11.97 -2.93 16.92
C GLU A 45 -12.70 -3.29 15.61
N ALA A 46 -11.98 -3.70 14.57
CA ALA A 46 -12.57 -4.23 13.33
C ALA A 46 -13.46 -5.46 13.59
N TYR A 47 -12.96 -6.47 14.32
CA TYR A 47 -13.74 -7.66 14.69
C TYR A 47 -14.93 -7.31 15.58
N LYS A 48 -14.72 -6.50 16.61
CA LYS A 48 -15.80 -6.03 17.52
C LYS A 48 -16.92 -5.29 16.79
N ARG A 49 -16.59 -4.47 15.77
CA ARG A 49 -17.56 -3.71 14.97
C ARG A 49 -18.24 -4.52 13.88
N THR A 50 -17.54 -5.49 13.27
CA THR A 50 -18.11 -6.34 12.21
C THR A 50 -18.95 -7.47 12.76
N ARG A 51 -18.63 -8.00 13.95
CA ARG A 51 -19.20 -9.23 14.54
C ARG A 51 -18.99 -10.49 13.67
N ALA A 52 -18.11 -10.39 12.68
CA ALA A 52 -17.73 -11.48 11.80
C ALA A 52 -16.58 -12.29 12.42
N ARG A 53 -16.48 -13.58 12.08
CA ARG A 53 -15.33 -14.42 12.46
C ARG A 53 -14.11 -14.12 11.58
N THR A 54 -12.93 -14.50 12.03
CA THR A 54 -11.74 -14.54 11.16
C THR A 54 -11.94 -15.60 10.08
N SER A 55 -11.47 -15.34 8.86
CA SER A 55 -11.35 -16.34 7.80
C SER A 55 -10.36 -17.45 8.19
N LEU A 56 -10.47 -18.62 7.55
CA LEU A 56 -9.49 -19.70 7.73
C LEU A 56 -8.18 -19.42 6.99
N ASP A 57 -8.26 -18.72 5.86
CA ASP A 57 -7.13 -18.37 5.01
C ASP A 57 -6.77 -16.88 5.10
N ASP A 58 -5.47 -16.58 5.10
CA ASP A 58 -4.96 -15.21 5.01
C ASP A 58 -5.14 -14.62 3.59
N ALA A 59 -5.50 -13.35 3.49
CA ALA A 59 -5.63 -12.66 2.22
C ALA A 59 -4.26 -12.44 1.54
N ALA A 60 -4.10 -12.97 0.32
CA ALA A 60 -2.90 -12.77 -0.50
C ALA A 60 -3.02 -11.55 -1.44
N MET A 61 -1.97 -10.75 -1.52
CA MET A 61 -1.86 -9.67 -2.52
C MET A 61 -1.39 -10.27 -3.86
N VAL A 62 -2.29 -10.37 -4.83
CA VAL A 62 -2.01 -10.96 -6.16
C VAL A 62 -1.42 -9.94 -7.15
N SER A 63 -1.79 -8.67 -7.03
CA SER A 63 -1.28 -7.59 -7.87
C SER A 63 -1.33 -6.24 -7.15
N LYS A 64 -0.45 -5.32 -7.54
CA LYS A 64 -0.42 -3.93 -7.12
C LYS A 64 -0.34 -3.05 -8.37
N ARG A 65 -1.07 -1.94 -8.38
CA ARG A 65 -1.00 -0.93 -9.44
C ARG A 65 -0.92 0.46 -8.82
N ASP A 66 0.26 1.03 -8.87
CA ASP A 66 0.50 2.42 -8.49
C ASP A 66 0.44 3.30 -9.75
N ASN A 67 -0.09 4.51 -9.65
CA ASN A 67 -0.10 5.48 -10.77
C ASN A 67 0.81 6.65 -10.39
N VAL A 68 1.78 6.96 -11.25
CA VAL A 68 2.83 7.96 -11.03
C VAL A 68 2.79 8.96 -12.19
N LEU A 69 2.87 10.25 -11.87
CA LEU A 69 2.84 11.34 -12.85
C LEU A 69 3.79 12.45 -12.39
N GLY A 70 4.58 13.00 -13.32
CA GLY A 70 5.44 14.16 -13.08
C GLY A 70 6.52 13.95 -11.99
N LYS A 71 6.98 12.71 -11.81
CA LYS A 71 8.07 12.37 -10.89
C LYS A 71 9.18 11.66 -11.64
N ASN A 72 10.40 12.11 -11.41
CA ASN A 72 11.61 11.47 -11.92
C ASN A 72 12.04 10.28 -11.04
N PHE A 73 11.48 10.15 -9.83
CA PHE A 73 11.77 9.08 -8.88
C PHE A 73 10.48 8.56 -8.21
N PHE A 74 10.38 7.25 -8.05
CA PHE A 74 9.28 6.57 -7.36
C PHE A 74 9.76 5.30 -6.67
N SER A 75 9.56 5.20 -5.35
CA SER A 75 9.76 3.96 -4.59
C SER A 75 8.41 3.32 -4.22
N THR A 76 8.34 2.00 -4.30
CA THR A 76 7.19 1.19 -3.88
C THR A 76 7.65 -0.13 -3.27
N ARG A 77 6.90 -0.63 -2.28
CA ARG A 77 7.18 -1.94 -1.66
C ARG A 77 6.24 -3.01 -2.21
N ALA A 78 6.79 -4.19 -2.50
CA ALA A 78 6.06 -5.35 -3.01
C ALA A 78 6.62 -6.68 -2.45
N ARG A 79 5.88 -7.77 -2.60
CA ARG A 79 6.37 -9.13 -2.35
C ARG A 79 6.47 -9.89 -3.67
N PHE A 80 7.57 -10.60 -3.88
CA PHE A 80 7.74 -11.46 -5.07
C PHE A 80 7.30 -12.90 -4.84
N ASP A 81 7.39 -13.39 -3.60
CA ASP A 81 6.92 -14.72 -3.24
C ASP A 81 5.68 -14.68 -2.32
N GLY A 82 4.77 -15.63 -2.55
CA GLY A 82 3.60 -15.83 -1.67
C GLY A 82 3.93 -16.59 -0.38
N ARG A 83 5.19 -17.02 -0.21
CA ARG A 83 5.65 -17.84 0.92
C ARG A 83 6.51 -17.07 1.92
N GLY A 84 7.21 -16.03 1.48
CA GLY A 84 8.04 -15.16 2.29
C GLY A 84 7.24 -14.05 2.98
N LYS A 85 7.76 -13.58 4.12
CA LYS A 85 7.26 -12.37 4.79
C LYS A 85 8.00 -11.10 4.35
N ARG A 86 9.15 -11.23 3.68
CA ARG A 86 9.98 -10.12 3.21
C ARG A 86 9.21 -9.32 2.16
N GLU A 87 9.17 -8.01 2.35
CA GLU A 87 8.87 -7.08 1.28
C GLU A 87 10.19 -6.60 0.69
N HIS A 88 10.19 -6.39 -0.61
CA HIS A 88 11.27 -5.82 -1.37
C HIS A 88 10.95 -4.37 -1.71
N GLU A 89 11.96 -3.52 -1.68
CA GLU A 89 11.84 -2.15 -2.17
C GLU A 89 12.13 -2.13 -3.67
N ILE A 90 11.22 -1.56 -4.46
CA ILE A 90 11.36 -1.36 -5.88
C ILE A 90 11.44 0.14 -6.11
N VAL A 91 12.56 0.59 -6.65
CA VAL A 91 12.79 1.99 -7.03
C VAL A 91 12.74 2.08 -8.55
N VAL A 92 12.01 3.08 -9.05
CA VAL A 92 11.92 3.45 -10.46
C VAL A 92 12.38 4.90 -10.60
N GLU A 93 13.43 5.12 -11.37
CA GLU A 93 14.02 6.42 -11.66
C GLU A 93 14.03 6.69 -13.16
N ASN A 94 13.95 7.95 -13.59
CA ASN A 94 14.02 8.34 -15.00
C ASN A 94 14.71 9.70 -15.20
N SER A 95 15.34 9.87 -16.37
CA SER A 95 16.01 11.10 -16.79
C SER A 95 15.16 11.97 -17.73
N ILE A 96 13.83 11.98 -17.56
CA ILE A 96 12.93 12.76 -18.42
C ILE A 96 13.24 14.26 -18.24
N SER A 97 14.01 14.81 -19.18
CA SER A 97 14.50 16.18 -19.18
C SER A 97 13.94 16.96 -20.37
N GLY A 98 13.53 18.21 -20.13
CA GLY A 98 13.47 19.28 -21.14
C GLY A 98 12.52 19.17 -22.34
N GLY A 99 11.99 17.99 -22.69
CA GLY A 99 11.20 17.75 -23.91
C GLY A 99 11.99 17.14 -25.08
N CYS A 100 13.22 16.69 -24.85
CA CYS A 100 14.00 15.90 -25.82
C CYS A 100 13.83 14.39 -25.51
N GLU A 101 12.90 13.74 -26.23
CA GLU A 101 12.54 12.33 -25.99
C GLU A 101 13.63 11.33 -26.41
N GLU A 102 14.61 11.76 -27.21
CA GLU A 102 15.64 10.89 -27.83
C GLU A 102 16.72 10.39 -26.84
N GLU A 103 16.79 10.94 -25.63
CA GLU A 103 17.76 10.56 -24.57
C GLU A 103 17.06 10.09 -23.26
N ALA A 104 15.78 9.72 -23.32
CA ALA A 104 15.01 9.33 -22.13
C ALA A 104 15.40 7.93 -21.61
N GLU A 105 16.08 7.88 -20.46
CA GLU A 105 16.45 6.64 -19.77
C GLU A 105 15.57 6.38 -18.53
N MET A 106 15.43 5.10 -18.17
CA MET A 106 14.69 4.65 -16.99
C MET A 106 15.42 3.48 -16.33
N TRP A 107 15.56 3.55 -15.01
CA TRP A 107 16.20 2.53 -14.18
C TRP A 107 15.19 1.93 -13.22
N ILE A 108 15.30 0.61 -13.01
CA ILE A 108 14.52 -0.11 -12.01
C ILE A 108 15.51 -0.88 -11.14
N SER A 109 15.57 -0.57 -9.85
CA SER A 109 16.37 -1.30 -8.87
C SER A 109 15.48 -1.97 -7.83
N ILE A 110 15.98 -3.08 -7.28
CA ILE A 110 15.26 -3.92 -6.32
C ILE A 110 16.20 -4.16 -5.13
N ASP A 111 15.75 -3.83 -3.92
CA ASP A 111 16.52 -3.86 -2.67
C ASP A 111 17.86 -3.09 -2.70
N GLY A 112 18.05 -2.22 -3.70
CA GLY A 112 19.30 -1.49 -3.98
C GLY A 112 19.54 -0.29 -3.05
N GLY A 113 19.53 -0.53 -1.74
CA GLY A 113 19.65 0.48 -0.68
C GLY A 113 20.93 0.42 0.16
N ASP A 114 21.97 -0.28 -0.30
CA ASP A 114 23.31 -0.31 0.32
C ASP A 114 24.32 0.51 -0.52
N SER A 115 24.01 1.78 -0.81
CA SER A 115 25.04 2.75 -1.19
C SER A 115 25.77 3.19 0.09
N CYS A 116 26.91 2.56 0.38
CA CYS A 116 27.82 3.03 1.41
C CYS A 116 28.54 4.30 0.93
N GLU A 117 28.02 5.48 1.27
CA GLU A 117 28.78 6.73 1.56
C GLU A 117 27.88 7.77 2.26
#